data_AF-A0ABD0JMS3-F1
#
_entry.id   AF-A0ABD0JMS3-F1
#
_cell.length_a   1.000
_cell.length_b   1.000
_cell.length_c   1.000
_cell.angle_alpha   90.00
_cell.angle_beta   90.00
_cell.angle_gamma   90.00
#
_symmetry.space_group_name_H-M   'P 1'
#
loop_
_entity.id
_entity.type
_entity.pdbx_description
1 polymer ?
#
loop_
_entity_poly.entity_id
_entity_poly.type
_entity_poly.pdbx_seq_one_letter_code
_entity_poly.pdbx_strand_id
1 'polypeptide(L)'
;DDHILLFINDRPEELYCYVIHVGRRWEGLLDTQENVYRISEEIYAMVAGHTHDTQPLRPGDLADDYHDFDAARECSGHKVYAVSYTPSTEQDAMKYLILASLLAFAYGQISGDWRQILAGLRDRVDEGNSKNDDVIDTYHNWRVEEHTTDTDHMLLFINDLPDSRYCYVVKVGRSWEHLLTDQNNVYRITEEIYAIITDPNHRERELRPEDLAYDYSDFDAARECRGHDTYSIRYTPDWE
;
A
#
# COMPACT_ATOMS: atom_id res chain seq x y z
N ASP A 1 -29.77 -5.04 -8.60
CA ASP A 1 -29.28 -5.83 -7.47
C ASP A 1 -28.06 -5.12 -6.99
N ASP A 2 -28.27 -4.31 -5.95
CA ASP A 2 -27.19 -3.64 -5.25
C ASP A 2 -26.65 -4.67 -4.28
N HIS A 3 -25.37 -5.00 -4.40
CA HIS A 3 -24.68 -5.83 -3.43
C HIS A 3 -24.06 -4.91 -2.39
N ILE A 4 -23.96 -5.40 -1.15
CA ILE A 4 -23.24 -4.70 -0.09
C ILE A 4 -22.11 -5.58 0.43
N LEU A 5 -21.02 -4.92 0.79
CA LEU A 5 -19.92 -5.52 1.53
C LEU A 5 -19.92 -4.93 2.94
N LEU A 6 -19.78 -5.79 3.94
CA LEU A 6 -19.71 -5.39 5.34
C LEU A 6 -18.27 -5.44 5.79
N PHE A 7 -17.81 -4.34 6.37
CA PHE A 7 -16.55 -4.29 7.10
C PHE A 7 -16.88 -4.07 8.58
N ILE A 8 -16.66 -5.10 9.40
CA ILE A 8 -17.05 -5.14 10.82
C ILE A 8 -15.79 -5.05 11.68
N ASN A 9 -15.77 -4.09 12.59
CA ASN A 9 -14.75 -3.94 13.61
C ASN A 9 -15.35 -4.31 14.97
N ASP A 10 -14.98 -5.48 15.48
CA ASP A 10 -15.44 -6.04 16.76
C ASP A 10 -14.55 -5.63 17.96
N ARG A 11 -13.71 -4.61 17.81
CA ARG A 11 -12.87 -4.15 18.93
C ARG A 11 -13.74 -3.60 20.07
N PRO A 12 -13.53 -4.03 21.33
CA PRO A 12 -14.41 -3.66 22.46
C PRO A 12 -14.56 -2.16 22.70
N GLU A 13 -13.52 -1.39 22.41
CA GLU A 13 -13.48 0.06 22.53
C GLU A 13 -14.31 0.78 21.45
N GLU A 14 -14.51 0.14 20.30
CA GLU A 14 -14.97 0.77 19.07
C GLU A 14 -15.67 -0.22 18.13
N LEU A 15 -16.96 -0.47 18.40
CA LEU A 15 -17.80 -1.32 17.55
C LEU A 15 -18.33 -0.54 16.34
N TYR A 16 -17.75 -0.80 15.17
CA TYR A 16 -18.15 -0.18 13.89
C TYR A 16 -18.59 -1.21 12.85
N CYS A 17 -19.61 -0.87 12.06
CA CYS A 17 -20.02 -1.62 10.87
C CYS A 17 -20.07 -0.67 9.68
N TYR A 18 -19.17 -0.83 8.72
CA TYR A 18 -19.18 -0.04 7.49
C TYR A 18 -19.88 -0.83 6.39
N VAL A 19 -20.85 -0.20 5.76
CA VAL A 19 -21.67 -0.76 4.69
C VAL A 19 -21.24 -0.11 3.39
N ILE A 20 -20.70 -0.93 2.51
CA ILE A 20 -20.06 -0.47 1.29
C ILE A 20 -20.91 -0.93 0.13
N HIS A 21 -21.44 0.03 -0.63
CA HIS A 21 -22.19 -0.28 -1.83
C HIS A 21 -21.24 -0.81 -2.90
N VAL A 22 -21.46 -2.06 -3.30
CA VAL A 22 -20.70 -2.72 -4.35
C VAL A 22 -21.65 -3.02 -5.51
N GLY A 23 -21.52 -2.25 -6.60
CA GLY A 23 -22.31 -2.49 -7.80
C GLY A 23 -21.90 -3.80 -8.50
N ARG A 24 -22.70 -4.30 -9.44
CA ARG A 24 -22.43 -5.55 -10.20
C ARG A 24 -21.02 -5.69 -10.79
N ARG A 25 -20.30 -4.59 -11.01
CA ARG A 25 -18.91 -4.60 -11.50
C ARG A 25 -17.92 -5.26 -10.53
N TRP A 26 -18.32 -5.45 -9.28
CA TRP A 26 -17.52 -6.06 -8.23
C TRP A 26 -17.51 -7.58 -8.25
N GLU A 27 -18.44 -8.23 -8.95
CA GLU A 27 -18.51 -9.70 -8.99
C GLU A 27 -17.21 -10.35 -9.50
N GLY A 28 -16.48 -9.68 -10.41
CA GLY A 28 -15.17 -10.13 -10.89
C GLY A 28 -13.98 -9.57 -10.10
N LEU A 29 -14.22 -8.66 -9.14
CA LEU A 29 -13.19 -8.15 -8.24
C LEU A 29 -13.15 -8.93 -6.92
N LEU A 30 -14.19 -9.69 -6.58
CA LEU A 30 -14.25 -10.48 -5.35
C LEU A 30 -14.09 -11.99 -5.61
N ASP A 31 -13.61 -12.35 -6.80
CA ASP A 31 -13.50 -13.74 -7.28
C ASP A 31 -12.23 -14.46 -6.79
N THR A 32 -11.20 -13.70 -6.41
CA THR A 32 -9.94 -14.22 -5.88
C THR A 32 -9.69 -13.72 -4.46
N GLN A 33 -9.05 -14.58 -3.65
CA GLN A 33 -8.64 -14.22 -2.29
C GLN A 33 -7.67 -13.02 -2.28
N GLU A 34 -6.80 -12.93 -3.29
CA GLU A 34 -5.88 -11.80 -3.46
C GLU A 34 -6.62 -10.48 -3.65
N ASN A 35 -7.64 -10.45 -4.53
CA ASN A 35 -8.41 -9.24 -4.74
C ASN A 35 -9.23 -8.85 -3.51
N VAL A 36 -9.84 -9.84 -2.82
CA VAL A 36 -10.57 -9.60 -1.57
C VAL A 36 -9.66 -8.96 -0.54
N TYR A 37 -8.45 -9.50 -0.34
CA TYR A 37 -7.47 -8.95 0.60
C TYR A 37 -7.04 -7.53 0.22
N ARG A 38 -6.70 -7.29 -1.05
CA ARG A 38 -6.34 -5.95 -1.52
C ARG A 38 -7.46 -4.94 -1.30
N ILE A 39 -8.70 -5.30 -1.61
CA ILE A 39 -9.87 -4.44 -1.44
C ILE A 39 -10.14 -4.17 0.03
N SER A 40 -10.01 -5.18 0.91
CA SER A 40 -10.16 -4.97 2.35
C SER A 40 -9.14 -4.00 2.91
N GLU A 41 -7.89 -4.03 2.41
CA GLU A 41 -6.83 -3.09 2.79
C GLU A 41 -7.15 -1.66 2.34
N GLU A 42 -7.57 -1.47 1.08
CA GLU A 42 -7.96 -0.14 0.57
C GLU A 42 -9.15 0.44 1.34
N ILE A 43 -10.13 -0.41 1.67
CA ILE A 43 -11.28 -0.03 2.49
C ILE A 43 -10.83 0.33 3.91
N TYR A 44 -9.97 -0.49 4.52
CA TYR A 44 -9.45 -0.24 5.86
C TYR A 44 -8.71 1.09 5.95
N ALA A 45 -7.79 1.36 5.01
CA ALA A 45 -7.05 2.61 4.93
C ALA A 45 -8.01 3.82 4.77
N MET A 46 -9.04 3.68 3.93
CA MET A 46 -10.07 4.70 3.76
C MET A 46 -10.82 4.98 5.07
N VAL A 47 -11.32 3.95 5.77
CA VAL A 47 -12.09 4.15 7.02
C VAL A 47 -11.22 4.59 8.19
N ALA A 48 -9.96 4.14 8.26
CA ALA A 48 -9.00 4.58 9.28
C ALA A 48 -8.63 6.06 9.10
N GLY A 49 -8.50 6.53 7.86
CA GLY A 49 -8.20 7.93 7.55
C GLY A 49 -9.41 8.87 7.60
N HIS A 50 -10.64 8.37 7.43
CA HIS A 50 -11.87 9.17 7.37
C HIS A 50 -12.75 8.93 8.59
N THR A 51 -12.47 9.66 9.67
CA THR A 51 -13.33 9.63 10.86
C THR A 51 -14.64 10.43 10.71
N HIS A 52 -14.82 11.28 9.67
CA HIS A 52 -15.80 12.39 9.75
C HIS A 52 -16.74 12.66 8.57
N ASP A 53 -16.66 11.95 7.43
CA ASP A 53 -17.53 12.20 6.25
C ASP A 53 -18.46 11.03 5.89
N THR A 54 -18.71 10.13 6.84
CA THR A 54 -19.62 9.01 6.67
C THR A 54 -21.01 9.35 7.20
N GLN A 55 -22.05 9.01 6.44
CA GLN A 55 -23.42 9.17 6.90
C GLN A 55 -23.74 8.04 7.89
N PRO A 56 -24.07 8.35 9.15
CA PRO A 56 -24.48 7.32 10.10
C PRO A 56 -25.81 6.72 9.63
N LEU A 57 -25.87 5.39 9.61
CA LEU A 57 -27.07 4.61 9.37
C LEU A 57 -27.58 4.06 10.70
N ARG A 58 -28.89 3.89 10.82
CA ARG A 58 -29.47 3.05 11.87
C ARG A 58 -29.44 1.61 11.38
N PRO A 59 -29.24 0.60 12.25
CA PRO A 59 -29.29 -0.80 11.84
C PRO A 59 -30.59 -1.19 11.11
N GLY A 60 -31.72 -0.54 11.44
CA GLY A 60 -32.99 -0.75 10.72
C GLY A 60 -32.95 -0.28 9.27
N ASP A 61 -32.15 0.75 8.96
CA ASP A 61 -31.99 1.26 7.59
C ASP A 61 -31.31 0.21 6.68
N LEU A 62 -30.53 -0.75 7.23
CA LEU A 62 -29.97 -1.87 6.44
C LEU A 62 -31.04 -2.85 5.95
N ALA A 63 -31.96 -3.24 6.82
CA ALA A 63 -33.06 -4.12 6.46
C ALA A 63 -34.06 -3.42 5.53
N ASP A 64 -34.31 -2.14 5.77
CA ASP A 64 -35.30 -1.36 5.02
C ASP A 64 -34.78 -0.93 3.65
N ASP A 65 -33.55 -0.39 3.56
CA ASP A 65 -33.01 0.18 2.32
C ASP A 65 -32.34 -0.85 1.41
N TYR A 66 -31.76 -1.91 1.99
CA TYR A 66 -31.00 -2.92 1.24
C TYR A 66 -31.69 -4.28 1.20
N HIS A 67 -32.78 -4.45 1.96
CA HIS A 67 -33.49 -5.72 2.09
C HIS A 67 -32.61 -6.88 2.56
N ASP A 68 -31.54 -6.57 3.31
CA ASP A 68 -30.58 -7.54 3.83
C ASP A 68 -30.69 -7.66 5.35
N PHE A 69 -31.56 -8.58 5.79
CA PHE A 69 -31.78 -8.86 7.21
C PHE A 69 -30.58 -9.53 7.89
N ASP A 70 -29.75 -10.24 7.13
CA ASP A 70 -28.55 -10.86 7.67
C ASP A 70 -27.51 -9.77 7.96
N ALA A 71 -27.29 -8.84 7.04
CA ALA A 71 -26.43 -7.68 7.27
C ALA A 71 -26.87 -6.84 8.47
N ALA A 72 -28.17 -6.57 8.62
CA ALA A 72 -28.71 -5.86 9.78
C ALA A 72 -28.45 -6.61 11.10
N ARG A 73 -28.44 -7.95 11.07
CA ARG A 73 -28.11 -8.80 12.23
C ARG A 73 -26.62 -8.76 12.53
N GLU A 74 -25.75 -8.89 11.53
CA GLU A 74 -24.29 -8.84 11.72
C GLU A 74 -23.83 -7.47 12.24
N CYS A 75 -24.40 -6.37 11.75
CA CYS A 75 -24.12 -5.03 12.26
C CYS A 75 -24.82 -4.70 13.60
N SER A 76 -25.54 -5.63 14.21
CA SER A 76 -26.27 -5.34 15.46
C SER A 76 -25.31 -5.00 16.59
N GLY A 77 -25.58 -3.93 17.33
CA GLY A 77 -24.71 -3.44 18.40
C GLY A 77 -23.54 -2.56 17.93
N HIS A 78 -23.37 -2.37 16.62
CA HIS A 78 -22.33 -1.52 16.04
C HIS A 78 -22.87 -0.14 15.65
N LYS A 79 -21.99 0.86 15.59
CA LYS A 79 -22.28 2.12 14.90
C LYS A 79 -22.15 1.86 13.39
N VAL A 80 -23.23 2.08 12.66
CA VAL A 80 -23.30 1.75 11.24
C VAL A 80 -23.04 2.98 10.39
N TYR A 81 -22.20 2.84 9.37
CA TYR A 81 -21.85 3.91 8.44
C TYR A 81 -21.96 3.44 7.01
N ALA A 82 -22.65 4.21 6.16
CA ALA A 82 -22.59 4.01 4.72
C ALA A 82 -21.31 4.63 4.17
N VAL A 83 -20.58 3.88 3.33
CA VAL A 83 -19.37 4.37 2.68
C VAL A 83 -19.45 4.13 1.17
N SER A 84 -19.20 5.18 0.41
CA SER A 84 -19.01 5.10 -1.03
C SER A 84 -17.55 4.82 -1.31
N TYR A 85 -17.25 3.66 -1.88
CA TYR A 85 -15.89 3.27 -2.24
C TYR A 85 -15.81 2.93 -3.72
N THR A 86 -14.75 3.40 -4.37
CA THR A 86 -14.45 3.13 -5.79
C THR A 86 -13.03 2.55 -5.85
N PRO A 87 -12.86 1.29 -6.28
CA PRO A 87 -11.56 0.62 -6.30
C PRO A 87 -10.50 1.43 -7.06
N SER A 88 -9.25 1.42 -6.56
CA SER A 88 -8.10 2.08 -7.17
C SER A 88 -7.94 1.76 -8.67
N THR A 89 -8.18 0.51 -9.07
CA THR A 89 -8.10 0.05 -10.46
C THR A 89 -9.03 0.80 -11.41
N GLU A 90 -10.20 1.25 -10.93
CA GLU A 90 -11.11 2.06 -11.74
C GLU A 90 -10.66 3.53 -11.80
N GLN A 91 -10.09 4.06 -10.71
CA GLN A 91 -9.53 5.39 -10.69
C GLN A 91 -8.36 5.52 -11.67
N ASP A 92 -7.51 4.50 -11.74
CA ASP A 92 -6.35 4.51 -12.64
C ASP A 92 -6.78 4.44 -14.11
N ALA A 93 -7.74 3.59 -14.47
CA ALA A 93 -8.31 3.56 -15.81
C ALA A 93 -8.84 4.95 -16.25
N MET A 94 -9.49 5.67 -15.34
CA MET A 94 -9.96 7.03 -15.58
C MET A 94 -8.81 8.04 -15.71
N LYS A 95 -7.77 7.96 -14.87
CA LYS A 95 -6.56 8.77 -14.99
C LYS A 95 -5.88 8.56 -16.36
N TYR A 96 -5.77 7.31 -16.83
CA TYR A 96 -5.18 7.00 -18.12
C TYR A 96 -6.02 7.51 -19.30
N LEU A 97 -7.35 7.46 -19.20
CA LEU A 97 -8.23 8.04 -20.22
C LEU A 97 -8.10 9.57 -20.30
N ILE A 98 -8.00 10.24 -19.16
CA ILE A 98 -7.73 11.69 -19.10
C ILE A 98 -6.35 12.00 -19.68
N LEU A 99 -5.32 11.23 -19.32
CA LEU A 99 -3.97 11.43 -19.83
C LEU A 99 -3.90 11.19 -21.34
N ALA A 100 -4.54 10.15 -21.86
CA ALA A 100 -4.59 9.85 -23.28
C ALA A 100 -5.32 10.94 -24.09
N SER A 101 -6.41 11.50 -23.54
CA SER A 101 -7.13 12.60 -24.17
C SER A 101 -6.34 13.92 -24.15
N LEU A 102 -5.57 14.19 -23.09
CA LEU A 102 -4.63 15.32 -23.04
C LEU A 102 -3.46 15.15 -24.02
N LEU A 103 -2.90 13.95 -24.14
CA LEU A 103 -1.85 13.63 -25.11
C LEU A 103 -2.34 13.75 -26.56
N ALA A 104 -3.56 13.30 -26.86
CA ALA A 104 -4.18 13.47 -28.17
C ALA A 104 -4.40 14.95 -28.51
N PHE A 105 -4.78 15.77 -27.51
CA PHE A 105 -4.94 17.21 -27.69
C PHE A 105 -3.60 17.93 -27.92
N ALA A 106 -2.56 17.53 -27.19
CA ALA A 106 -1.20 18.04 -27.37
C ALA A 106 -0.64 17.71 -28.77
N TYR A 107 -0.86 16.47 -29.24
CA TYR A 107 -0.46 16.06 -30.59
C TYR A 107 -1.12 16.90 -31.71
N GLY A 108 -2.31 17.44 -31.48
CA GLY A 108 -3.01 18.29 -32.44
C GLY A 108 -2.48 19.73 -32.54
N GLN A 109 -1.71 20.21 -31.55
CA GLN A 109 -1.27 21.62 -31.48
C GLN A 109 0.23 21.85 -31.66
N ILE A 110 1.06 20.81 -31.74
CA ILE A 110 2.51 20.95 -31.75
C ILE A 110 3.08 20.89 -33.17
N SER A 111 3.33 22.06 -33.76
CA SER A 111 4.25 22.25 -34.89
C SER A 111 5.65 22.73 -34.43
N GLY A 112 5.97 22.59 -33.15
CA GLY A 112 7.19 23.07 -32.51
C GLY A 112 8.05 21.96 -31.88
N ASP A 113 9.34 22.26 -31.72
CA ASP A 113 10.44 21.35 -31.41
C ASP A 113 10.20 20.42 -30.21
N TRP A 114 9.81 19.17 -30.50
CA TRP A 114 9.51 18.09 -29.54
C TRP A 114 10.64 17.82 -28.53
N ARG A 115 11.87 18.23 -28.84
CA ARG A 115 13.04 18.05 -27.96
C ARG A 115 12.93 18.84 -26.67
N GLN A 116 12.34 20.05 -26.69
CA GLN A 116 12.13 20.83 -25.46
C GLN A 116 11.02 20.25 -24.59
N ILE A 117 9.98 19.67 -25.21
CA ILE A 117 8.88 19.01 -24.50
C ILE A 117 9.38 17.72 -23.83
N LEU A 118 10.21 16.93 -24.52
CA LEU A 118 10.81 15.73 -23.91
C LEU A 118 11.82 16.05 -22.80
N ALA A 119 12.58 17.14 -22.91
CA ALA A 119 13.47 17.58 -21.83
C ALA A 119 12.65 17.95 -20.58
N GLY A 120 11.57 18.73 -20.75
CA GLY A 120 10.67 19.07 -19.64
C GLY A 120 9.85 17.89 -19.10
N LEU A 121 9.58 16.85 -19.92
CA LEU A 121 8.97 15.61 -19.45
C LEU A 121 9.97 14.73 -18.69
N ARG A 122 11.24 14.69 -19.08
CA ARG A 122 12.30 13.97 -18.36
C ARG A 122 12.54 14.58 -16.97
N ASP A 123 12.71 15.89 -16.90
CA ASP A 123 12.91 16.58 -15.62
C ASP A 123 11.67 16.42 -14.70
N ARG A 124 10.46 16.36 -15.27
CA ARG A 124 9.21 16.07 -14.54
C ARG A 124 8.97 14.60 -14.21
N VAL A 125 9.63 13.66 -14.90
CA VAL A 125 9.64 12.24 -14.54
C VAL A 125 10.64 12.01 -13.42
N ASP A 126 11.79 12.71 -13.44
CA ASP A 126 12.77 12.67 -12.35
C ASP A 126 12.24 13.40 -11.09
N GLU A 127 11.50 14.51 -11.22
CA GLU A 127 10.75 15.13 -10.11
C GLU A 127 9.45 14.37 -9.78
N GLY A 128 8.86 13.64 -10.73
CA GLY A 128 7.58 12.92 -10.56
C GLY A 128 7.74 11.52 -9.95
N ASN A 129 8.94 10.95 -10.03
CA ASN A 129 9.33 9.71 -9.34
C ASN A 129 9.60 9.93 -7.83
N SER A 130 9.59 11.18 -7.36
CA SER A 130 9.62 11.51 -5.91
C SER A 130 8.29 11.27 -5.18
N LYS A 131 7.36 10.52 -5.79
CA LYS A 131 6.07 10.14 -5.18
C LYS A 131 6.02 8.70 -4.67
N ASN A 132 7.11 7.96 -4.82
CA ASN A 132 7.40 6.80 -3.97
C ASN A 132 8.35 7.31 -2.88
N ASP A 133 7.79 8.02 -1.89
CA ASP A 133 8.51 8.93 -0.97
C ASP A 133 9.56 8.23 -0.11
N ASP A 134 9.45 6.91 0.03
CA ASP A 134 10.22 6.15 1.01
C ASP A 134 11.50 5.50 0.46
N VAL A 135 11.76 5.57 -0.85
CA VAL A 135 12.96 4.97 -1.47
C VAL A 135 14.21 5.79 -1.17
N ILE A 136 15.15 5.21 -0.40
CA ILE A 136 16.41 5.85 -0.02
C ILE A 136 17.63 5.35 -0.83
N ASP A 137 17.53 4.19 -1.51
CA ASP A 137 18.61 3.66 -2.37
C ASP A 137 18.08 2.64 -3.40
N THR A 138 18.86 2.39 -4.45
CA THR A 138 18.58 1.38 -5.51
C THR A 138 19.79 0.52 -5.90
N TYR A 139 20.71 0.27 -4.97
CA TYR A 139 21.96 -0.44 -5.25
C TYR A 139 21.76 -1.93 -5.57
N HIS A 140 22.61 -2.51 -6.44
CA HIS A 140 22.49 -3.89 -6.95
C HIS A 140 21.14 -4.27 -7.59
N ASN A 141 20.35 -3.28 -8.04
CA ASN A 141 18.95 -3.44 -8.46
C ASN A 141 17.99 -3.86 -7.32
N TRP A 142 18.39 -3.63 -6.07
CA TRP A 142 17.53 -3.74 -4.91
C TRP A 142 17.04 -2.34 -4.54
N ARG A 143 15.74 -2.18 -4.36
CA ARG A 143 15.12 -0.97 -3.83
C ARG A 143 15.18 -1.01 -2.31
N VAL A 144 15.69 0.06 -1.71
CA VAL A 144 15.76 0.22 -0.26
C VAL A 144 14.79 1.29 0.16
N GLU A 145 13.89 0.97 1.08
CA GLU A 145 12.90 1.92 1.58
C GLU A 145 12.97 2.06 3.10
N GLU A 146 12.72 3.28 3.58
CA GLU A 146 12.60 3.58 5.01
C GLU A 146 11.13 3.72 5.40
N HIS A 147 10.68 2.91 6.36
CA HIS A 147 9.32 2.93 6.86
C HIS A 147 9.32 3.21 8.37
N THR A 148 8.57 4.23 8.80
CA THR A 148 8.51 4.65 10.21
C THR A 148 7.07 4.67 10.71
N THR A 149 6.79 3.93 11.78
CA THR A 149 5.51 3.95 12.50
C THR A 149 5.67 4.56 13.90
N ASP A 150 4.57 4.70 14.63
CA ASP A 150 4.57 5.19 16.01
C ASP A 150 5.42 4.35 16.97
N THR A 151 5.61 3.07 16.66
CA THR A 151 6.31 2.12 17.54
C THR A 151 7.56 1.52 16.93
N ASP A 152 7.62 1.47 15.60
CA ASP A 152 8.67 0.78 14.86
C ASP A 152 9.32 1.66 13.82
N HIS A 153 10.55 1.29 13.46
CA HIS A 153 11.32 1.88 12.38
C HIS A 153 11.95 0.70 11.64
N MET A 154 11.77 0.64 10.33
CA MET A 154 12.24 -0.50 9.55
C MET A 154 12.78 -0.05 8.19
N LEU A 155 13.65 -0.88 7.65
CA LEU A 155 14.07 -0.81 6.26
C LEU A 155 13.47 -1.98 5.50
N LEU A 156 12.98 -1.71 4.29
CA LEU A 156 12.62 -2.73 3.33
C LEU A 156 13.73 -2.83 2.29
N PHE A 157 14.15 -4.06 1.99
CA PHE A 157 15.15 -4.36 0.98
C PHE A 157 14.52 -5.27 -0.07
N ILE A 158 14.13 -4.68 -1.20
CA ILE A 158 13.20 -5.28 -2.16
C ILE A 158 13.91 -5.57 -3.48
N ASN A 159 13.84 -6.83 -3.93
CA ASN A 159 14.26 -7.22 -5.27
C ASN A 159 13.03 -7.41 -6.15
N ASP A 160 12.84 -6.47 -7.07
CA ASP A 160 11.70 -6.46 -8.00
C ASP A 160 11.97 -7.27 -9.29
N LEU A 161 13.09 -8.01 -9.39
CA LEU A 161 13.40 -8.79 -10.58
C LEU A 161 12.39 -9.95 -10.79
N PRO A 162 11.87 -10.17 -12.02
CA PRO A 162 10.79 -11.12 -12.27
C PRO A 162 11.04 -12.57 -11.82
N ASP A 163 12.30 -13.03 -11.89
CA ASP A 163 12.68 -14.40 -11.57
C ASP A 163 13.13 -14.58 -10.10
N SER A 164 13.18 -13.49 -9.33
CA SER A 164 13.73 -13.49 -7.97
C SER A 164 13.12 -12.36 -7.14
N ARG A 165 11.82 -12.49 -6.82
CA ARG A 165 11.09 -11.48 -6.07
C ARG A 165 11.22 -11.72 -4.57
N TYR A 166 12.04 -10.89 -3.91
CA TYR A 166 12.33 -11.00 -2.48
C TYR A 166 12.07 -9.68 -1.76
N CYS A 167 11.59 -9.76 -0.52
CA CYS A 167 11.44 -8.61 0.37
C CYS A 167 12.07 -8.93 1.73
N TYR A 168 13.15 -8.25 2.10
CA TYR A 168 13.74 -8.36 3.44
C TYR A 168 13.33 -7.19 4.31
N VAL A 169 12.82 -7.52 5.50
CA VAL A 169 12.38 -6.57 6.51
C VAL A 169 13.46 -6.51 7.59
N VAL A 170 14.01 -5.31 7.77
CA VAL A 170 15.07 -5.03 8.75
C VAL A 170 14.51 -4.09 9.80
N LYS A 171 14.27 -4.60 11.00
CA LYS A 171 13.86 -3.74 12.12
C LYS A 171 15.08 -2.95 12.60
N VAL A 172 14.98 -1.62 12.56
CA VAL A 172 16.04 -0.71 12.99
C VAL A 172 15.57 0.11 14.20
N GLY A 173 16.52 0.63 14.97
CA GLY A 173 16.20 1.53 16.07
C GLY A 173 16.05 2.96 15.55
N ARG A 174 15.17 3.77 16.17
CA ARG A 174 15.05 5.21 15.86
C ARG A 174 16.36 5.99 16.02
N SER A 175 17.34 5.45 16.75
CA SER A 175 18.68 6.03 16.79
C SER A 175 19.34 6.07 15.41
N TRP A 176 18.88 5.31 14.42
CA TRP A 176 19.45 5.27 13.07
C TRP A 176 19.00 6.41 12.16
N GLU A 177 18.02 7.23 12.55
CA GLU A 177 17.52 8.34 11.71
C GLU A 177 18.68 9.21 11.19
N HIS A 178 19.66 9.54 12.04
CA HIS A 178 20.85 10.29 11.64
C HIS A 178 21.76 9.52 10.67
N LEU A 179 21.80 8.19 10.73
CA LEU A 179 22.56 7.35 9.80
C LEU A 179 21.88 7.35 8.43
N LEU A 180 20.55 7.28 8.39
CA LEU A 180 19.78 7.22 7.15
C LEU A 180 19.72 8.56 6.41
N THR A 181 19.96 9.69 7.10
CA THR A 181 20.09 11.01 6.44
C THR A 181 21.42 11.25 5.70
N ASP A 182 22.45 10.42 5.91
CA ASP A 182 23.74 10.54 5.21
C ASP A 182 23.86 9.45 4.12
N GLN A 183 23.96 9.87 2.86
CA GLN A 183 24.03 8.95 1.73
C GLN A 183 25.20 7.96 1.79
N ASN A 184 26.33 8.34 2.39
CA ASN A 184 27.46 7.43 2.53
C ASN A 184 27.15 6.32 3.56
N ASN A 185 26.39 6.64 4.60
CA ASN A 185 25.96 5.66 5.59
C ASN A 185 24.89 4.74 4.99
N VAL A 186 23.91 5.28 4.26
CA VAL A 186 22.91 4.49 3.52
C VAL A 186 23.60 3.50 2.59
N TYR A 187 24.56 3.96 1.78
CA TYR A 187 25.34 3.09 0.89
C TYR A 187 26.05 1.94 1.63
N ARG A 188 26.66 2.22 2.79
CA ARG A 188 27.35 1.19 3.60
C ARG A 188 26.37 0.18 4.20
N ILE A 189 25.25 0.67 4.73
CA ILE A 189 24.16 -0.16 5.26
C ILE A 189 23.63 -1.09 4.16
N THR A 190 23.36 -0.54 2.98
CA THR A 190 22.91 -1.29 1.80
C THR A 190 23.88 -2.40 1.42
N GLU A 191 25.18 -2.11 1.38
CA GLU A 191 26.23 -3.10 1.08
C GLU A 191 26.32 -4.21 2.14
N GLU A 192 26.23 -3.86 3.42
CA GLU A 192 26.28 -4.83 4.53
C GLU A 192 25.05 -5.74 4.53
N ILE A 193 23.85 -5.19 4.33
CA ILE A 193 22.61 -5.97 4.18
C ILE A 193 22.71 -6.89 2.95
N TYR A 194 23.17 -6.38 1.81
CA TYR A 194 23.35 -7.17 0.60
C TYR A 194 24.30 -8.34 0.83
N ALA A 195 25.42 -8.11 1.53
CA ALA A 195 26.37 -9.15 1.88
C ALA A 195 25.75 -10.23 2.79
N ILE A 196 24.86 -9.85 3.72
CA ILE A 196 24.14 -10.79 4.59
C ILE A 196 23.19 -11.67 3.78
N ILE A 197 22.32 -11.08 2.96
CA ILE A 197 21.28 -11.83 2.23
C ILE A 197 21.83 -12.68 1.08
N THR A 198 23.06 -12.39 0.62
CA THR A 198 23.75 -13.19 -0.40
C THR A 198 24.72 -14.22 0.17
N ASP A 199 24.97 -14.23 1.49
CA ASP A 199 25.77 -15.26 2.14
C ASP A 199 25.00 -16.60 2.11
N PRO A 200 25.53 -17.66 1.46
CA PRO A 200 24.88 -18.96 1.40
C PRO A 200 24.71 -19.64 2.77
N ASN A 201 25.37 -19.12 3.82
CA ASN A 201 25.23 -19.61 5.19
C ASN A 201 24.25 -18.79 6.03
N HIS A 202 23.74 -17.67 5.50
CA HIS A 202 22.73 -16.88 6.17
C HIS A 202 21.46 -17.71 6.34
N ARG A 203 20.81 -17.54 7.49
CA ARG A 203 19.52 -18.18 7.78
C ARG A 203 18.48 -17.10 7.90
N GLU A 204 17.59 -17.10 6.94
CA GLU A 204 16.47 -16.19 6.88
C GLU A 204 15.35 -16.71 7.78
N ARG A 205 14.60 -15.79 8.40
CA ARG A 205 13.34 -16.12 9.06
C ARG A 205 12.22 -15.65 8.15
N GLU A 206 11.53 -16.60 7.52
CA GLU A 206 10.33 -16.32 6.73
C GLU A 206 9.33 -15.50 7.56
N LEU A 207 8.79 -14.47 6.92
CA LEU A 207 7.74 -13.61 7.43
C LEU A 207 6.52 -13.79 6.54
N ARG A 208 5.37 -14.07 7.13
CA ARG A 208 4.13 -14.10 6.36
C ARG A 208 3.67 -12.64 6.14
N PRO A 209 3.04 -12.32 5.01
CA PRO A 209 2.55 -10.96 4.77
C PRO A 209 1.63 -10.43 5.87
N GLU A 210 0.81 -11.30 6.47
CA GLU A 210 -0.02 -10.95 7.63
C GLU A 210 0.81 -10.49 8.85
N ASP A 211 1.99 -11.06 9.06
CA ASP A 211 2.86 -10.67 10.17
C ASP A 211 3.42 -9.24 9.96
N LEU A 212 3.57 -8.76 8.71
CA LEU A 212 3.99 -7.37 8.46
C LEU A 212 2.93 -6.36 8.90
N ALA A 213 1.68 -6.56 8.45
CA ALA A 213 0.58 -5.68 8.78
C ALA A 213 0.22 -5.72 10.28
N TYR A 214 0.23 -6.91 10.89
CA TYR A 214 -0.15 -7.07 12.29
C TYR A 214 0.98 -6.78 13.29
N ASP A 215 2.20 -7.29 13.06
CA ASP A 215 3.27 -7.16 14.06
C ASP A 215 3.94 -5.78 14.02
N TYR A 216 3.98 -5.14 12.84
CA TYR A 216 4.65 -3.85 12.66
C TYR A 216 3.67 -2.68 12.49
N SER A 217 2.36 -2.97 12.40
CA SER A 217 1.31 -1.98 12.14
C SER A 217 1.59 -1.12 10.90
N ASP A 218 2.25 -1.70 9.91
CA ASP A 218 2.69 -1.03 8.69
C ASP A 218 2.09 -1.70 7.45
N PHE A 219 0.95 -1.16 7.03
CA PHE A 219 0.21 -1.66 5.87
C PHE A 219 0.86 -1.28 4.54
N ASP A 220 1.61 -0.18 4.52
CA ASP A 220 2.33 0.25 3.32
C ASP A 220 3.49 -0.71 3.06
N ALA A 221 4.28 -1.04 4.09
CA ALA A 221 5.32 -2.06 3.98
C ALA A 221 4.79 -3.43 3.53
N ALA A 222 3.65 -3.87 4.09
CA ALA A 222 3.00 -5.11 3.67
C ALA A 222 2.55 -5.07 2.19
N ARG A 223 2.12 -3.90 1.71
CA ARG A 223 1.77 -3.69 0.29
C ARG A 223 3.01 -3.74 -0.60
N GLU A 224 4.10 -3.10 -0.20
CA GLU A 224 5.36 -3.06 -0.98
C GLU A 224 5.99 -4.46 -1.11
N CYS A 225 5.95 -5.28 -0.06
CA CYS A 225 6.41 -6.66 -0.11
C CYS A 225 5.44 -7.61 -0.87
N ARG A 226 4.28 -7.16 -1.34
CA ARG A 226 3.27 -8.06 -1.95
C ARG A 226 3.81 -8.75 -3.20
N GLY A 227 3.66 -10.08 -3.23
CA GLY A 227 4.12 -10.92 -4.34
C GLY A 227 5.62 -11.23 -4.32
N HIS A 228 6.30 -10.94 -3.21
CA HIS A 228 7.69 -11.32 -2.94
C HIS A 228 7.75 -12.38 -1.84
N ASP A 229 8.77 -13.24 -1.90
CA ASP A 229 9.14 -14.08 -0.76
C ASP A 229 9.71 -13.16 0.33
N THR A 230 9.05 -13.17 1.49
CA THR A 230 9.27 -12.17 2.54
C THR A 230 10.02 -12.77 3.72
N TYR A 231 11.07 -12.08 4.17
CA TYR A 231 11.93 -12.54 5.26
C TYR A 231 12.24 -11.41 6.23
N SER A 232 12.45 -11.75 7.50
CA SER A 232 13.07 -10.82 8.46
C SER A 232 14.52 -11.19 8.69
N ILE A 233 15.35 -10.16 8.75
CA ILE A 233 16.76 -10.28 9.14
C ILE A 233 17.05 -9.34 10.32
N ARG A 234 18.05 -9.72 11.11
CA ARG A 234 18.60 -8.86 12.15
C ARG A 234 19.89 -8.28 11.62
N TYR A 235 20.00 -6.96 11.65
CA TYR A 235 21.17 -6.24 11.20
C TYR A 235 21.49 -5.11 12.18
N THR A 236 22.78 -4.88 12.39
CA THR A 236 23.31 -3.75 13.16
C THR A 236 24.65 -3.38 12.52
N PRO A 237 24.88 -2.11 12.14
CA PRO A 237 26.13 -1.65 11.56
C PRO A 237 27.28 -1.99 12.50
N ASP A 238 28.36 -2.53 11.95
CA ASP A 238 29.53 -2.94 12.75
C ASP A 238 30.45 -1.75 13.13
N TRP A 239 30.11 -0.56 12.64
CA TRP A 239 30.89 0.67 12.76
C TRP A 239 30.21 1.76 13.61
N GLU A 240 29.05 1.46 14.19
CA GLU A 240 28.39 2.25 15.25
C GLU A 240 29.01 1.92 16.63
#